data_AF-A0A859R501-F1
#
_entry.id   AF-A0A859R501-F1
#
_cell.length_a   1.000
_cell.length_b   1.000
_cell.length_c   1.000
_cell.angle_alpha   90.00
_cell.angle_beta   90.00
_cell.angle_gamma   90.00
#
_symmetry.space_group_name_H-M   'P 1'
#
loop_
_entity.id
_entity.type
_entity.pdbx_description
1 polymer ?
#
loop_
_entity_poly.entity_id
_entity_poly.type
_entity_poly.pdbx_seq_one_letter_code
_entity_poly.pdbx_strand_id
1 'polypeptide(L)'
;MPIFAKAAMVFRMSTMNISLPDHLKSFVDEQVAGRGYSTSSEYIRELIRRDQDRLALRRLLLDGASSAPTDPVDAEYFTGLRDQVRGRQSK
;
A
#
# COMPACT_ATOMS: atom_id res chain seq x y z
N MET A 1 -41.06 3.55 12.86
CA MET A 1 -39.66 3.20 13.18
C MET A 1 -38.95 2.87 11.88
N PRO A 2 -38.07 3.74 11.36
CA PRO A 2 -37.43 3.50 10.07
C PRO A 2 -36.33 2.45 10.21
N ILE A 3 -36.33 1.51 9.28
CA ILE A 3 -35.36 0.41 9.16
C ILE A 3 -34.12 0.99 8.47
N PHE A 4 -33.05 1.25 9.22
CA PHE A 4 -31.74 1.54 8.65
C PHE A 4 -31.03 0.21 8.36
N ALA A 5 -31.27 -0.36 7.19
CA ALA A 5 -30.43 -1.43 6.66
C ALA A 5 -29.07 -0.81 6.29
N LYS A 6 -28.07 -0.98 7.15
CA LYS A 6 -26.66 -0.74 6.81
C LYS A 6 -26.35 -1.57 5.55
N ALA A 7 -26.01 -0.89 4.45
CA ALA A 7 -25.48 -1.54 3.27
C ALA A 7 -24.24 -2.33 3.68
N ALA A 8 -24.39 -3.65 3.80
CA ALA A 8 -23.25 -4.56 3.91
C ALA A 8 -22.47 -4.38 2.60
N MET A 9 -21.27 -3.81 2.70
CA MET A 9 -20.33 -3.72 1.60
C MET A 9 -19.94 -5.15 1.23
N VAL A 10 -20.70 -5.74 0.31
CA VAL A 10 -20.36 -7.02 -0.30
C VAL A 10 -19.10 -6.76 -1.12
N PHE A 11 -17.93 -7.13 -0.59
CA PHE A 11 -16.72 -7.23 -1.38
C PHE A 11 -16.98 -8.30 -2.45
N ARG A 12 -17.39 -7.87 -3.66
CA ARG A 12 -17.42 -8.77 -4.81
C ARG A 12 -15.98 -9.16 -5.11
N MET A 13 -15.62 -10.38 -4.75
CA MET A 13 -14.39 -11.01 -5.22
C MET A 13 -14.59 -11.38 -6.69
N SER A 14 -13.93 -10.66 -7.59
CA SER A 14 -13.79 -11.10 -8.97
C SER A 14 -12.78 -12.23 -9.02
N THR A 15 -13.16 -13.37 -9.60
CA THR A 15 -12.29 -14.54 -9.76
C THR A 15 -11.33 -14.34 -10.93
N MET A 16 -10.06 -14.65 -10.73
CA MET A 16 -9.04 -14.66 -11.79
C MET A 16 -8.37 -16.03 -11.82
N ASN A 17 -8.52 -16.76 -12.93
CA ASN A 17 -7.88 -18.05 -13.13
C ASN A 17 -6.45 -17.82 -13.64
N ILE A 18 -5.46 -18.46 -13.01
CA ILE A 18 -4.04 -18.31 -13.34
C ILE A 18 -3.43 -19.70 -13.42
N SER A 19 -2.77 -20.01 -14.54
CA SER A 19 -1.95 -21.21 -14.68
C SER A 19 -0.52 -20.90 -14.26
N LEU A 20 0.02 -21.72 -13.36
CA LEU A 20 1.39 -21.61 -12.86
C LEU A 20 2.16 -22.88 -13.22
N PRO A 21 3.44 -22.77 -13.65
CA PRO A 21 4.34 -23.92 -13.71
C PRO A 21 4.48 -24.58 -12.34
N ASP A 22 4.75 -25.89 -12.31
CA ASP A 22 4.77 -26.69 -11.08
C ASP A 22 5.66 -26.10 -9.98
N HIS A 23 6.83 -25.58 -10.33
CA HIS A 23 7.74 -24.97 -9.36
C HIS A 23 7.14 -23.73 -8.66
N LEU A 24 6.38 -22.90 -9.38
CA LEU A 24 5.70 -21.74 -8.79
C LEU A 24 4.50 -22.18 -7.94
N LYS A 25 3.79 -23.22 -8.36
CA LYS A 25 2.71 -23.79 -7.56
C LYS A 25 3.24 -24.31 -6.22
N SER A 26 4.29 -25.12 -6.23
CA SER A 26 4.91 -25.66 -5.01
C SER A 26 5.36 -24.53 -4.07
N PHE A 27 5.99 -23.49 -4.63
CA PHE A 27 6.39 -22.32 -3.84
C PHE A 27 5.18 -21.62 -3.18
N VAL A 28 4.09 -21.43 -3.91
CA VAL A 28 2.86 -20.83 -3.36
C VAL A 28 2.27 -21.72 -2.25
N ASP A 29 2.23 -23.03 -2.46
CA ASP A 29 1.71 -23.99 -1.47
C ASP A 29 2.53 -23.97 -0.17
N GLU A 30 3.86 -23.87 -0.26
CA GLU A 30 4.75 -23.69 0.90
C GLU A 30 4.47 -22.39 1.66
N GLN A 31 4.23 -21.28 0.94
CA GLN A 31 3.89 -20.00 1.58
C GLN A 31 2.54 -20.08 2.30
N VAL A 32 1.55 -20.77 1.71
CA VAL A 32 0.24 -20.98 2.31
C VAL A 32 0.38 -21.79 3.59
N ALA A 33 1.11 -22.91 3.56
CA ALA A 33 1.34 -23.76 4.72
C ALA A 33 2.13 -23.07 5.85
N GLY A 34 3.16 -22.29 5.49
CA GLY A 34 4.11 -21.74 6.47
C GLY A 34 3.77 -20.37 7.04
N ARG A 35 2.95 -19.56 6.36
CA ARG A 35 2.71 -18.14 6.75
C ARG A 35 1.27 -17.82 7.13
N GLY A 36 0.45 -18.84 7.35
CA GLY A 36 -0.93 -18.66 7.83
C GLY A 36 -1.91 -18.11 6.78
N TYR A 37 -1.60 -18.22 5.49
CA TYR A 37 -2.61 -17.96 4.46
C TYR A 37 -3.56 -19.17 4.38
N SER A 38 -4.84 -18.91 4.16
CA SER A 38 -5.86 -19.95 4.05
C SER A 38 -5.98 -20.52 2.63
N THR A 39 -5.55 -19.75 1.61
CA THR A 39 -5.64 -20.15 0.20
C THR A 39 -4.51 -19.56 -0.63
N SER A 40 -4.19 -20.20 -1.76
CA SER A 40 -3.27 -19.66 -2.77
C SER A 40 -3.73 -18.28 -3.28
N SER A 41 -5.04 -18.09 -3.48
CA SER A 41 -5.60 -16.80 -3.92
C SER A 41 -5.40 -15.68 -2.89
N GLU A 42 -5.31 -16.01 -1.59
CA GLU A 42 -4.98 -15.04 -0.56
C GLU A 42 -3.52 -14.61 -0.62
N TYR A 43 -2.61 -15.57 -0.73
CA TYR A 43 -1.19 -15.29 -0.90
C TYR A 43 -0.94 -14.42 -2.13
N ILE A 44 -1.56 -14.75 -3.27
CA ILE A 44 -1.41 -13.98 -4.52
C ILE A 44 -1.98 -12.56 -4.37
N ARG A 45 -3.13 -12.38 -3.73
CA ARG A 45 -3.68 -11.03 -3.46
C ARG A 45 -2.73 -10.19 -2.63
N GLU A 46 -2.13 -10.77 -1.60
CA GLU A 46 -1.16 -10.08 -0.76
C GLU A 46 0.14 -9.76 -1.53
N LEU A 47 0.60 -10.68 -2.38
CA LEU A 47 1.75 -10.45 -3.25
C LEU A 47 1.52 -9.26 -4.20
N ILE A 48 0.32 -9.17 -4.79
CA ILE A 48 -0.07 -8.04 -5.66
C ILE A 48 -0.07 -6.73 -4.89
N ARG A 49 -0.60 -6.68 -3.66
CA ARG A 49 -0.57 -5.45 -2.84
C ARG A 49 0.85 -4.99 -2.55
N ARG A 50 1.74 -5.91 -2.17
CA ARG A 50 3.15 -5.61 -1.95
C ARG A 50 3.84 -5.09 -3.20
N ASP A 51 3.48 -5.62 -4.37
CA ASP A 51 4.00 -5.12 -5.64
C ASP A 51 3.48 -3.70 -5.94
N GLN A 52 2.19 -3.45 -5.71
CA GLN A 52 1.61 -2.10 -5.82
C GLN A 52 2.31 -1.10 -4.90
N ASP A 53 2.57 -1.45 -3.64
CA ASP A 53 3.28 -0.60 -2.68
C ASP A 53 4.70 -0.29 -3.15
N ARG A 54 5.42 -1.29 -3.69
CA ARG A 54 6.76 -1.10 -4.26
C ARG A 54 6.75 -0.18 -5.46
N LEU A 55 5.78 -0.33 -6.36
CA LEU A 55 5.62 0.52 -7.54
C LEU A 55 5.26 1.96 -7.13
N ALA A 56 4.39 2.13 -6.13
CA ALA A 56 4.05 3.43 -5.58
C ALA A 56 5.27 4.12 -4.96
N LEU A 57 6.04 3.42 -4.14
CA LEU A 57 7.29 3.95 -3.57
C LEU A 57 8.29 4.32 -4.66
N ARG A 58 8.50 3.44 -5.66
CA ARG A 58 9.40 3.72 -6.79
C ARG A 58 8.99 4.99 -7.52
N ARG A 59 7.69 5.17 -7.75
CA ARG A 59 7.17 6.39 -8.37
C ARG A 59 7.51 7.63 -7.55
N LEU A 60 7.25 7.62 -6.24
CA LEU A 60 7.56 8.75 -5.35
C LEU A 60 9.06 9.09 -5.34
N LEU A 61 9.93 8.08 -5.38
CA LEU A 61 11.37 8.29 -5.46
C LEU A 61 11.80 8.94 -6.78
N LEU A 62 11.21 8.52 -7.90
CA LEU A 62 11.48 9.12 -9.21
C LEU A 62 10.93 10.55 -9.30
N ASP A 63 9.72 10.79 -8.78
CA ASP A 63 9.12 12.12 -8.72
C ASP A 63 10.00 13.05 -7.85
N GLY A 64 10.50 12.57 -6.71
CA GLY A 64 11.42 13.31 -5.85
C GLY A 64 12.78 13.56 -6.50
N ALA A 65 13.37 12.57 -7.17
CA ALA A 65 14.63 12.73 -7.89
C ALA A 65 14.53 13.68 -9.09
N SER A 66 13.36 13.79 -9.69
CA SER A 66 13.08 14.70 -10.81
C SER A 66 12.68 16.11 -10.34
N SER A 67 12.49 16.31 -9.03
CA SER A 67 12.13 17.62 -8.48
C SER A 67 13.31 18.59 -8.50
N ALA A 68 13.01 19.89 -8.47
CA ALA A 68 14.05 20.89 -8.42
C ALA A 68 14.88 20.73 -7.12
N PRO A 69 16.22 20.82 -7.19
CA PRO A 69 17.04 20.82 -5.99
C PRO A 69 16.60 21.92 -5.04
N THR A 70 16.51 21.59 -3.75
CA THR A 70 16.27 22.58 -2.70
C THR A 70 17.59 23.05 -2.11
N ASP A 71 17.55 24.18 -1.42
CA ASP A 71 18.63 24.57 -0.53
C ASP A 71 18.87 23.50 0.56
N PRO A 72 20.06 23.46 1.18
CA PRO A 72 20.35 22.54 2.27
C PRO A 72 19.29 22.59 3.36
N VAL A 73 18.73 21.43 3.68
CA VAL A 73 17.73 21.29 4.73
C VAL A 73 18.46 21.20 6.08
N ASP A 74 18.37 22.27 6.88
CA ASP A 74 19.04 22.40 8.18
C ASP A 74 18.05 22.48 9.36
N ALA A 75 18.58 22.71 10.56
CA ALA A 75 17.77 22.82 11.77
C ALA A 75 16.85 24.06 11.78
N GLU A 76 17.26 25.16 11.13
CA GLU A 76 16.47 26.39 11.04
C GLU A 76 15.28 26.19 10.12
N TYR A 77 15.48 25.53 8.97
CA TYR A 77 14.42 25.11 8.06
C TYR A 77 13.30 24.36 8.80
N PHE A 78 13.65 23.34 9.59
CA PHE A 78 12.65 22.56 10.32
C PHE A 78 11.98 23.35 11.45
N THR A 79 12.68 24.31 12.06
CA THR A 79 12.11 25.18 13.10
C THR A 79 11.08 26.12 12.50
N GLY A 80 11.42 26.81 11.40
CA GLY A 80 10.48 27.65 10.66
C GLY A 80 9.26 26.87 10.15
N LEU A 81 9.46 25.64 9.67
CA LEU A 81 8.37 24.79 9.21
C LEU A 81 7.39 24.43 10.35
N ARG A 82 7.90 24.09 11.54
CA ARG A 82 7.06 23.79 12.71
C ARG A 82 6.28 25.01 13.18
N ASP A 83 6.92 26.18 13.20
CA ASP A 83 6.28 27.42 13.62
C ASP A 83 5.18 27.83 12.63
N GLN A 84 5.40 27.62 11.33
CA GLN A 84 4.39 27.84 10.30
C GLN A 84 3.17 26.92 10.47
N VAL A 85 3.38 25.62 10.74
CA VAL A 85 2.28 24.66 10.97
C VAL A 85 1.49 25.01 12.23
N ARG A 86 2.18 25.37 13.32
CA ARG A 86 1.54 25.80 14.57
C ARG A 86 0.75 27.09 14.41
N GLY A 87 1.29 28.07 13.67
CA GLY A 87 0.60 29.33 13.36
C GLY A 87 -0.66 29.14 12.50
N ARG A 88 -0.70 28.10 11.65
CA ARG A 88 -1.89 27.77 10.83
C ARG A 88 -3.00 27.06 11.61
N GLN A 89 -2.71 26.43 12.75
CA GLN A 89 -3.72 25.80 13.60
C GLN A 89 -4.39 26.77 14.58
N SER A 90 -3.83 27.98 14.75
CA SER A 90 -4.35 29.00 15.68
C SER A 90 -5.33 29.99 15.02
N LYS A 91 -5.87 29.67 13.85
CA LYS A 91 -6.81 30.50 13.08
C LYS A 91 -7.96 29.64 12.58
#